data_AF-A0A2V2BFF8-F1
#
_entry.id   AF-A0A2V2BFF8-F1
#
_cell.length_a   1.000
_cell.length_b   1.000
_cell.length_c   1.000
_cell.angle_alpha   90.00
_cell.angle_beta   90.00
_cell.angle_gamma   90.00
#
_symmetry.space_group_name_H-M   'P 1'
#
loop_
_entity.id
_entity.type
_entity.pdbx_description
1 polymer ?
#
loop_
_entity_poly.entity_id
_entity_poly.type
_entity_poly.pdbx_seq_one_letter_code
_entity_poly.pdbx_strand_id
1 'polypeptide(L)'
;MFNYKRIGAILVLLITAYCTWIAVRPTKLVRVENGTVFVEHLPMTTEGKLNWWFKNKDLLQKKYHIVNNPDNFTVIIMNFGGYEQLPKGTRDGSIDDYTCFDDTNGAHKKCVYNSIAFIVRGSLNGKKFITIDGKTYLQSGNEKAVPYKIE
;
A
#
# COMPACT_ATOMS: atom_id res chain seq x y z
N MET A 1 27.13 -38.69 2.25
CA MET A 1 27.07 -37.80 1.07
C MET A 1 25.70 -37.16 0.98
N PHE A 2 25.58 -35.89 1.34
CA PHE A 2 24.34 -35.14 1.17
C PHE A 2 24.01 -35.06 -0.32
N ASN A 3 22.93 -35.72 -0.74
CA ASN A 3 22.48 -35.72 -2.13
C ASN A 3 21.98 -34.32 -2.48
N TYR A 4 22.86 -33.46 -3.00
CA TYR A 4 22.58 -32.08 -3.38
C TYR A 4 21.32 -31.94 -4.26
N LYS A 5 20.98 -32.96 -5.06
CA LYS A 5 19.72 -33.05 -5.82
C LYS A 5 18.47 -33.08 -4.93
N ARG A 6 18.49 -33.81 -3.81
CA ARG A 6 17.38 -33.87 -2.84
C ARG A 6 17.25 -32.56 -2.07
N ILE A 7 18.37 -31.94 -1.70
CA ILE A 7 18.39 -30.63 -1.03
C ILE A 7 17.80 -29.57 -1.96
N GLY A 8 18.22 -29.56 -3.24
CA GLY A 8 17.70 -28.64 -4.25
C GLY A 8 16.17 -28.76 -4.41
N ALA A 9 15.65 -29.98 -4.50
CA ALA A 9 14.20 -30.21 -4.60
C ALA A 9 13.43 -29.69 -3.37
N ILE A 10 13.96 -29.91 -2.16
CA ILE A 10 13.35 -29.41 -0.92
C ILE A 10 13.35 -27.88 -0.90
N LEU A 11 14.45 -27.24 -1.30
CA LEU A 11 14.53 -25.78 -1.37
C LEU A 11 13.52 -25.20 -2.35
N VAL A 12 13.37 -25.80 -3.54
CA VAL A 12 12.36 -25.36 -4.51
C VAL A 12 10.94 -25.50 -3.95
N LEU A 13 10.65 -26.60 -3.25
CA LEU A 13 9.34 -26.82 -2.62
C LEU A 13 9.06 -25.77 -1.52
N LEU A 14 10.04 -25.45 -0.70
CA LEU A 14 9.90 -24.42 0.34
C LEU A 14 9.69 -23.02 -0.25
N ILE A 15 10.44 -22.67 -1.31
CA ILE A 15 10.30 -21.37 -2.00
C ILE A 15 8.92 -21.26 -2.63
N THR A 16 8.46 -22.29 -3.34
CA THR A 16 7.14 -22.28 -3.98
C THR A 16 6.01 -22.17 -2.95
N ALA A 17 6.07 -22.94 -1.86
CA ALA A 17 5.11 -22.82 -0.76
C ALA A 17 5.09 -21.42 -0.15
N TYR A 18 6.26 -20.80 0.06
CA TYR A 18 6.37 -19.44 0.57
C TYR A 18 5.81 -18.39 -0.39
N CYS A 19 6.10 -18.50 -1.70
CA CYS A 19 5.53 -17.62 -2.71
C CYS A 19 4.01 -17.74 -2.80
N THR A 20 3.46 -18.96 -2.73
CA THR A 20 2.01 -19.19 -2.71
C THR A 20 1.38 -18.59 -1.46
N TRP A 21 1.99 -18.75 -0.29
CA TRP A 21 1.52 -18.12 0.94
C TRP A 21 1.43 -16.59 0.84
N ILE A 22 2.46 -15.95 0.27
CA ILE A 22 2.48 -14.50 0.03
C ILE A 22 1.40 -14.07 -0.97
N ALA A 23 1.12 -14.88 -1.99
CA ALA A 23 0.13 -14.55 -3.01
C ALA A 23 -1.32 -14.66 -2.49
N VAL A 24 -1.59 -15.60 -1.58
CA VAL A 24 -2.95 -15.91 -1.10
C VAL A 24 -3.31 -15.19 0.21
N ARG A 25 -2.32 -14.72 0.98
CA ARG A 25 -2.60 -14.06 2.26
C ARG A 25 -3.53 -12.85 2.08
N PRO A 26 -4.55 -12.69 2.93
CA PRO A 26 -5.49 -11.58 2.81
C PRO A 26 -4.83 -10.26 3.19
N THR A 27 -5.13 -9.24 2.39
CA THR A 27 -4.76 -7.85 2.67
C THR A 27 -5.58 -7.31 3.84
N LYS A 28 -4.92 -6.72 4.84
CA LYS A 28 -5.56 -6.26 6.08
C LYS A 28 -5.43 -4.75 6.23
N LEU A 29 -6.57 -4.08 6.42
CA LEU A 29 -6.61 -2.66 6.70
C LEU A 29 -6.25 -2.42 8.17
N VAL A 30 -5.18 -1.67 8.43
CA VAL A 30 -4.68 -1.42 9.78
C VAL A 30 -5.19 -0.08 10.31
N ARG A 31 -5.03 0.99 9.55
CA ARG A 31 -5.38 2.35 9.97
C ARG A 31 -5.72 3.22 8.77
N VAL A 32 -6.60 4.20 8.96
CA VAL A 32 -6.90 5.24 7.97
C VAL A 32 -6.84 6.57 8.68
N GLU A 33 -6.08 7.51 8.15
CA GLU A 33 -5.88 8.83 8.74
C GLU A 33 -5.52 9.85 7.68
N ASN A 34 -6.23 10.98 7.65
CA ASN A 34 -5.96 12.13 6.76
C ASN A 34 -5.77 11.75 5.28
N GLY A 35 -6.64 10.90 4.72
CA GLY A 35 -6.53 10.44 3.33
C GLY A 35 -5.44 9.40 3.06
N THR A 36 -4.73 8.96 4.10
CA THR A 36 -3.73 7.89 4.04
C THR A 36 -4.31 6.59 4.60
N VAL A 37 -4.08 5.49 3.89
CA VAL A 37 -4.60 4.16 4.23
C VAL A 37 -3.41 3.22 4.44
N PHE A 38 -3.26 2.73 5.66
CA PHE A 38 -2.18 1.82 6.06
C PHE A 38 -2.66 0.37 5.98
N VAL A 39 -1.96 -0.43 5.19
CA VAL A 39 -2.41 -1.76 4.81
C VAL A 39 -1.30 -2.79 4.92
N GLU A 40 -1.58 -3.89 5.61
CA GLU A 40 -0.72 -5.08 5.64
C GLU A 40 -1.03 -5.97 4.44
N HIS A 41 0.01 -6.62 3.92
CA HIS A 41 -0.16 -7.70 2.93
C HIS A 41 -0.86 -7.26 1.63
N LEU A 42 -0.52 -6.07 1.13
CA LEU A 42 -0.95 -5.66 -0.20
C LEU A 42 -0.44 -6.63 -1.28
N PRO A 43 -1.22 -6.87 -2.35
CA PRO A 43 -0.75 -7.67 -3.47
C PRO A 43 0.52 -7.05 -4.09
N MET A 44 1.47 -7.91 -4.46
CA MET A 44 2.75 -7.44 -5.02
C MET A 44 2.61 -6.93 -6.45
N THR A 45 1.71 -7.51 -7.24
CA THR A 45 1.53 -7.15 -8.65
C THR A 45 0.70 -5.89 -8.82
N THR A 46 0.96 -5.13 -9.87
CA THR A 46 0.18 -3.94 -10.21
C THR A 46 -1.30 -4.26 -10.40
N GLU A 47 -1.62 -5.36 -11.08
CA GLU A 47 -2.99 -5.82 -11.25
C GLU A 47 -3.65 -6.17 -9.91
N GLY A 48 -2.92 -6.83 -9.00
CA GLY A 48 -3.39 -7.13 -7.67
C GLY A 48 -3.70 -5.88 -6.86
N LYS A 49 -2.82 -4.86 -6.89
CA LYS A 49 -3.04 -3.57 -6.24
C LYS A 49 -4.27 -2.85 -6.80
N LEU A 50 -4.44 -2.83 -8.12
CA LEU A 50 -5.63 -2.27 -8.78
C LEU A 50 -6.91 -2.99 -8.38
N ASN A 51 -6.92 -4.32 -8.43
CA ASN A 51 -8.09 -5.13 -8.06
C ASN A 51 -8.47 -4.92 -6.60
N TRP A 52 -7.46 -4.88 -5.70
CA TRP A 52 -7.69 -4.55 -4.30
C TRP A 52 -8.32 -3.16 -4.14
N TRP A 53 -7.81 -2.14 -4.84
CA TRP A 53 -8.39 -0.80 -4.81
C TRP A 53 -9.86 -0.80 -5.24
N PHE A 54 -10.18 -1.40 -6.39
CA PHE A 54 -11.55 -1.42 -6.88
C PHE A 54 -12.52 -2.16 -5.97
N LYS A 55 -12.07 -3.23 -5.31
CA LYS A 55 -12.87 -4.00 -4.35
C LYS A 55 -13.13 -3.22 -3.04
N ASN A 56 -12.18 -2.38 -2.61
CA ASN A 56 -12.22 -1.76 -1.28
C ASN A 56 -12.60 -0.27 -1.28
N LYS A 57 -12.49 0.44 -2.41
CA LYS A 57 -12.72 1.90 -2.50
C LYS A 57 -14.06 2.34 -1.90
N ASP A 58 -15.14 1.59 -2.13
CA ASP A 58 -16.48 1.97 -1.68
C ASP A 58 -16.63 1.75 -0.17
N LEU A 59 -16.02 0.69 0.38
CA LEU A 59 -15.96 0.45 1.82
C LEU A 59 -15.12 1.52 2.52
N LEU A 60 -13.96 1.86 1.94
CA LEU A 60 -13.08 2.89 2.47
C LEU A 60 -13.78 4.25 2.50
N GLN A 61 -14.48 4.60 1.42
CA GLN A 61 -15.27 5.82 1.34
C GLN A 61 -16.40 5.84 2.37
N LYS A 62 -17.18 4.74 2.46
CA LYS A 62 -18.32 4.67 3.37
C LYS A 62 -17.93 4.74 4.85
N LYS A 63 -16.80 4.12 5.22
CA LYS A 63 -16.39 4.00 6.63
C LYS A 63 -15.47 5.12 7.10
N TYR A 64 -14.62 5.65 6.22
CA TYR A 64 -13.56 6.58 6.59
C TYR A 64 -13.60 7.90 5.82
N HIS A 65 -14.53 8.08 4.89
CA HIS A 65 -14.69 9.33 4.12
C HIS A 65 -13.38 9.80 3.46
N ILE A 66 -12.62 8.86 2.87
CA ILE A 66 -11.29 9.13 2.30
C ILE A 66 -11.28 10.14 1.14
N VAL A 67 -12.43 10.33 0.48
CA VAL A 67 -12.64 11.33 -0.57
C VAL A 67 -13.66 12.37 -0.09
N ASN A 68 -13.17 13.58 0.18
CA ASN A 68 -14.03 14.70 0.56
C ASN A 68 -14.61 15.42 -0.67
N ASN A 69 -13.77 15.66 -1.68
CA ASN A 69 -14.17 16.27 -2.94
C ASN A 69 -13.80 15.32 -4.10
N PRO A 70 -14.77 14.77 -4.85
CA PRO A 70 -14.48 13.87 -5.98
C PRO A 70 -13.65 14.53 -7.08
N ASP A 71 -13.71 15.86 -7.20
CA ASP A 71 -13.04 16.65 -8.23
C ASP A 71 -11.59 16.97 -7.86
N ASN A 72 -11.24 16.88 -6.58
CA ASN A 72 -9.88 17.12 -6.09
C ASN A 72 -9.65 16.37 -4.78
N PHE A 73 -9.05 15.17 -4.87
CA PHE A 73 -8.63 14.40 -3.72
C PHE A 73 -7.31 13.69 -3.99
N THR A 74 -6.59 13.37 -2.93
CA THR A 74 -5.46 12.44 -2.96
C THR A 74 -5.64 11.42 -1.87
N VAL A 75 -5.66 10.14 -2.24
CA VAL A 75 -5.64 9.01 -1.32
C VAL A 75 -4.30 8.31 -1.47
N ILE A 76 -3.58 8.17 -0.37
CA ILE A 76 -2.26 7.52 -0.34
C ILE A 76 -2.44 6.15 0.30
N ILE A 77 -2.07 5.09 -0.40
CA ILE A 77 -2.06 3.74 0.16
C ILE A 77 -0.63 3.41 0.57
N MET A 78 -0.40 3.16 1.86
CA MET A 78 0.89 2.83 2.44
C MET A 78 0.96 1.35 2.83
N ASN A 79 2.14 0.74 2.63
CA ASN A 79 2.47 -0.55 3.23
C ASN A 79 2.68 -0.35 4.73
N PHE A 80 1.97 -1.13 5.54
CA PHE A 80 2.20 -1.19 6.98
C PHE A 80 3.18 -2.32 7.29
N GLY A 81 4.37 -1.96 7.79
CA GLY A 81 5.41 -2.89 8.21
C GLY A 81 5.42 -3.20 9.71
N GLY A 82 4.68 -2.44 10.51
CA GLY A 82 4.71 -2.50 11.97
C GLY A 82 4.75 -1.10 12.58
N TYR A 83 4.62 -1.04 13.90
CA TYR A 83 4.88 0.18 14.66
C TYR A 83 6.33 0.20 15.12
N GLU A 84 6.98 1.35 14.92
CA GLU A 84 8.37 1.59 15.24
C GLU A 84 8.51 2.85 16.09
N GLN A 85 9.64 2.95 16.80
CA GLN A 85 10.02 4.18 17.49
C GLN A 85 10.73 5.11 16.52
N LEU A 86 10.55 6.42 16.67
CA LEU A 86 11.31 7.39 15.89
C LEU A 86 12.81 7.24 16.12
N PRO A 87 13.63 7.50 15.07
CA PRO A 87 15.05 7.71 15.25
C PRO A 87 15.30 8.85 16.25
N LYS A 88 16.33 8.67 17.10
CA LYS A 88 16.72 9.60 18.17
C LYS A 88 18.03 10.32 17.87
N GLY A 89 18.74 9.95 16.81
CA GLY A 89 20.05 10.50 16.45
C GLY A 89 20.11 10.98 15.00
N THR A 90 21.34 11.25 14.54
CA THR A 90 21.63 11.68 13.16
C THR A 90 22.06 10.52 12.26
N ARG A 91 22.16 9.29 12.80
CA ARG A 91 22.70 8.09 12.11
C ARG A 91 21.67 6.98 11.92
N ASP A 92 20.44 7.18 12.38
CA ASP A 92 19.36 6.20 12.46
C ASP A 92 18.17 6.53 11.53
N GLY A 93 18.31 7.53 10.66
CA GLY A 93 17.32 7.90 9.63
C GLY A 93 16.72 9.29 9.85
N SER A 94 15.88 9.74 8.91
CA SER A 94 15.13 10.99 9.08
C SER A 94 13.83 10.73 9.83
N ILE A 95 13.43 11.65 10.71
CA ILE A 95 12.10 11.64 11.33
C ILE A 95 11.01 11.80 10.25
N ASP A 96 11.30 12.49 9.15
CA ASP A 96 10.39 12.72 8.02
C ASP A 96 10.03 11.42 7.25
N ASP A 97 10.81 10.35 7.46
CA ASP A 97 10.54 9.04 6.86
C ASP A 97 9.42 8.28 7.58
N TYR A 98 8.83 8.85 8.65
CA TYR A 98 7.82 8.18 9.47
C TYR A 98 6.54 9.01 9.61
N THR A 99 5.40 8.32 9.63
CA THR A 99 4.13 8.87 10.09
C THR A 99 3.88 8.42 11.52
N CYS A 100 3.85 9.36 12.47
CA CYS A 100 3.60 9.10 13.88
C CYS A 100 2.16 9.42 14.27
N PHE A 101 1.57 8.53 15.05
CA PHE A 101 0.22 8.70 15.55
C PHE A 101 0.25 9.08 17.03
N ASP A 102 -0.54 10.09 17.39
CA ASP A 102 -0.66 10.58 18.77
C ASP A 102 -1.59 9.70 19.60
N ASP A 103 -1.12 8.49 19.90
CA ASP A 103 -1.88 7.52 20.69
C ASP A 103 -1.62 7.65 22.22
N THR A 104 -0.60 8.41 22.66
CA THR A 104 -0.25 8.60 24.09
C THR A 104 0.42 9.96 24.33
N ASN A 105 -0.30 10.96 24.85
CA ASN A 105 0.19 12.25 25.38
C ASN A 105 1.47 12.83 24.70
N GLY A 106 1.49 12.94 23.37
CA GLY A 106 2.61 13.51 22.62
C GLY A 106 3.91 12.72 22.63
N ALA A 107 3.91 11.46 23.09
CA ALA A 107 5.11 10.64 23.20
C ALA A 107 5.51 9.94 21.87
N HIS A 108 4.73 10.11 20.79
CA HIS A 108 4.97 9.56 19.45
C HIS A 108 5.53 8.12 19.44
N LYS A 109 4.99 7.23 20.29
CA LYS A 109 5.51 5.86 20.49
C LYS A 109 5.06 4.86 19.42
N LYS A 110 4.20 5.28 18.50
CA LYS A 110 3.63 4.45 17.44
C LYS A 110 3.78 5.18 16.12
N CYS A 111 4.91 4.97 15.47
CA CYS A 111 5.19 5.50 14.16
C CYS A 111 5.25 4.38 13.14
N VAL A 112 5.01 4.70 11.88
CA VAL A 112 5.05 3.76 10.77
C VAL A 112 5.96 4.35 9.70
N TYR A 113 6.90 3.53 9.21
CA TYR A 113 7.76 3.93 8.11
C TYR A 113 6.95 4.22 6.84
N ASN A 114 7.23 5.33 6.19
CA ASN A 114 6.52 5.82 5.02
C ASN A 114 6.91 4.97 3.78
N SER A 115 6.16 3.90 3.55
CA SER A 115 6.29 3.06 2.35
C SER A 115 5.05 3.19 1.46
N ILE A 116 5.08 4.11 0.49
CA ILE A 116 3.97 4.31 -0.44
C ILE A 116 3.84 3.10 -1.37
N ALA A 117 2.70 2.43 -1.32
CA ALA A 117 2.38 1.32 -2.22
C ALA A 117 1.81 1.84 -3.56
N PHE A 118 0.86 2.78 -3.48
CA PHE A 118 0.31 3.50 -4.62
C PHE A 118 -0.53 4.70 -4.20
N ILE A 119 -0.78 5.61 -5.14
CA ILE A 119 -1.51 6.86 -4.91
C ILE A 119 -2.70 6.94 -5.86
N VAL A 120 -3.85 7.38 -5.36
CA VAL A 120 -5.05 7.65 -6.16
C VAL A 120 -5.39 9.12 -6.09
N ARG A 121 -5.43 9.80 -7.24
CA ARG A 121 -5.76 11.23 -7.35
C ARG A 121 -7.04 11.43 -8.14
N GLY A 122 -7.96 12.22 -7.61
CA GLY A 122 -9.10 12.75 -8.35
C GLY A 122 -8.73 13.98 -9.16
N SER A 123 -9.49 14.27 -10.20
CA SER A 123 -9.35 15.45 -11.04
C SER A 123 -10.72 16.01 -11.40
N LEU A 124 -10.78 17.31 -11.69
CA LEU A 124 -11.99 18.10 -11.92
C LEU A 124 -12.93 17.52 -12.99
N ASN A 125 -12.41 16.68 -13.89
CA ASN A 125 -13.19 16.06 -14.97
C ASN A 125 -13.74 14.67 -14.57
N GLY A 126 -13.83 14.34 -13.28
CA GLY A 126 -14.22 13.03 -12.77
C GLY A 126 -13.21 11.90 -13.07
N LYS A 127 -12.04 12.26 -13.62
CA LYS A 127 -10.93 11.36 -13.94
C LYS A 127 -10.18 11.00 -12.66
N LYS A 128 -9.81 9.73 -12.53
CA LYS A 128 -9.00 9.23 -11.41
C LYS A 128 -7.67 8.71 -11.94
N PHE A 129 -6.58 9.19 -11.38
CA PHE A 129 -5.22 8.78 -11.71
C PHE A 129 -4.69 7.89 -10.60
N ILE A 130 -4.38 6.64 -10.92
CA ILE A 130 -3.81 5.66 -10.00
C ILE A 130 -2.35 5.47 -10.35
N THR A 131 -1.42 5.90 -9.49
CA THR A 131 0.02 5.75 -9.70
C THR A 131 0.55 4.60 -8.87
N ILE A 132 1.03 3.54 -9.52
CA ILE A 132 1.59 2.33 -8.93
C ILE A 132 3.00 2.12 -9.51
N ASP A 133 4.01 2.00 -8.64
CA ASP A 133 5.40 1.70 -9.04
C ASP A 133 5.91 2.60 -10.19
N GLY A 134 5.60 3.90 -10.12
CA GLY A 134 5.98 4.91 -11.12
C GLY A 134 5.12 4.96 -12.38
N LYS A 135 4.19 4.01 -12.57
CA LYS A 135 3.27 3.97 -13.71
C LYS A 135 1.90 4.53 -13.32
N THR A 136 1.35 5.39 -14.17
CA THR A 136 0.03 5.98 -13.94
C THR A 136 -1.02 5.30 -14.80
N TYR A 137 -2.16 5.03 -14.19
CA TYR A 137 -3.33 4.44 -14.81
C TYR A 137 -4.50 5.42 -14.69
N LEU A 138 -5.18 5.67 -15.80
CA LEU A 138 -6.35 6.53 -15.87
C LEU A 138 -7.62 5.68 -15.74
N GLN A 139 -8.47 6.06 -14.80
CA GLN A 139 -9.84 5.57 -14.69
C GLN A 139 -10.80 6.70 -15.05
N SER A 140 -11.67 6.46 -16.02
CA SER A 140 -12.79 7.32 -16.37
C SER A 140 -14.09 6.65 -15.89
N GLY A 141 -14.81 7.28 -14.97
CA GLY A 141 -16.05 6.71 -14.40
C GLY A 141 -15.83 5.36 -13.70
N ASN A 142 -16.63 4.35 -14.07
CA ASN A 142 -16.56 2.97 -13.55
C ASN A 142 -15.78 2.00 -14.45
N GLU A 143 -15.16 2.50 -15.52
CA GLU A 143 -14.39 1.66 -16.45
C GLU A 143 -13.08 1.15 -15.79
N LYS A 144 -12.51 0.10 -16.40
CA LYS A 144 -11.19 -0.43 -15.99
C LYS A 144 -10.12 0.64 -16.18
N ALA A 145 -9.19 0.74 -15.24
CA ALA A 145 -8.08 1.68 -15.39
C ALA A 145 -7.16 1.26 -16.55
N VAL A 146 -6.88 2.20 -17.44
CA VAL A 146 -6.00 2.00 -18.61
C VAL A 146 -4.66 2.71 -18.39
N PRO A 147 -3.53 2.20 -18.92
CA PRO A 147 -2.25 2.90 -18.81
C PRO A 147 -2.34 4.32 -19.38
N TYR A 148 -1.93 5.32 -18.59
CA TYR A 148 -1.87 6.71 -19.02
C TYR A 148 -0.52 6.96 -19.70
N LYS A 149 -0.55 7.41 -20.96
CA LYS A 149 0.62 7.88 -21.69
C LYS A 149 0.55 9.40 -21.78
N ILE A 150 1.66 10.06 -21.46
CA ILE A 150 1.85 11.48 -21.76
C ILE A 150 2.24 11.51 -23.25
N GLU A 151 1.36 12.06 -24.09
CA GLU A 151 1.69 12.41 -25.48
C GLU A 151 2.63 13.62 -25.53
#